data_AF-A0A2H1YH43-F1
#
_entry.id   AF-A0A2H1YH43-F1
#
_cell.length_a   1.000
_cell.length_b   1.000
_cell.length_c   1.000
_cell.angle_alpha   90.00
_cell.angle_beta   90.00
_cell.angle_gamma   90.00
#
_symmetry.space_group_name_H-M   'P 1'
#
loop_
_entity.id
_entity.type
_entity.pdbx_description
1 polymer ?
#
loop_
_entity_poly.entity_id
_entity_poly.type
_entity_poly.pdbx_seq_one_letter_code
_entity_poly.pdbx_strand_id
1 'polypeptide(L)'
;MKNTTRYGCWLIDNIKFSGDSFKTTIHFNGRNIEILVTNYENSKKLPEPLNKWIHQRIINNNPTSIYSIFIITTNGYETDNSSYFTEIFRLSLKLVFFKPIEISNTYELINNIIAPIPNKNILTENRMISKKEINSITFEKVIDYFNVLSKFKKKHIALHEIYKITEINDTILELLCLYSFIEGFWHNKRGTSNIINSFEAMLKQDFAPGRENKIVREKIKNKIKTQNGLFREPKLNEMRTILAHGIYKQEELSWTEKHWKTLSEQRDLLIELIIESLVNREKT
;
A
#
# COMPACT_ATOMS: atom_id res chain seq x y z
N MET A 1 -24.25 0.67 27.45
CA MET A 1 -23.74 1.37 26.25
C MET A 1 -22.64 0.52 25.64
N LYS A 2 -22.73 0.15 24.34
CA LYS A 2 -21.65 -0.60 23.67
C LYS A 2 -20.44 0.35 23.56
N ASN A 3 -19.27 -0.09 24.01
CA ASN A 3 -18.04 0.69 23.90
C ASN A 3 -17.64 0.75 22.40
N THR A 4 -17.78 1.90 21.76
CA THR A 4 -17.52 2.12 20.32
C THR A 4 -16.14 2.73 20.11
N THR A 5 -15.12 2.27 20.83
CA THR A 5 -13.78 2.85 20.75
C THR A 5 -12.80 1.77 20.29
N ARG A 6 -12.21 1.97 19.11
CA ARG A 6 -11.20 1.05 18.56
C ARG A 6 -9.84 1.67 18.56
N TYR A 7 -8.89 0.77 18.66
CA TYR A 7 -7.48 1.01 18.53
C TYR A 7 -6.98 0.07 17.43
N GLY A 8 -5.97 0.52 16.72
CA GLY A 8 -5.40 -0.14 15.58
C GLY A 8 -3.94 -0.36 15.85
N CYS A 9 -3.48 -1.57 15.58
CA CYS A 9 -2.08 -1.89 15.50
C CYS A 9 -1.81 -2.64 14.20
N TRP A 10 -0.80 -2.17 13.50
CA TRP A 10 -0.30 -2.78 12.29
C TRP A 10 1.13 -3.20 12.57
N LEU A 11 1.38 -4.47 12.33
CA LEU A 11 2.74 -5.00 12.28
C LEU A 11 3.23 -4.87 10.85
N ILE A 12 4.46 -4.42 10.66
CA ILE A 12 5.09 -4.33 9.34
C ILE A 12 6.40 -5.10 9.41
N ASP A 13 6.47 -6.20 8.67
CA ASP A 13 7.64 -7.06 8.58
C ASP A 13 8.54 -6.72 7.37
N ASN A 14 9.76 -7.27 7.37
CA ASN A 14 10.74 -7.19 6.28
C ASN A 14 11.08 -5.76 5.88
N ILE A 15 11.20 -4.86 6.85
CA ILE A 15 11.57 -3.47 6.62
C ILE A 15 12.49 -2.99 7.74
N LYS A 16 13.43 -2.11 7.40
CA LYS A 16 14.30 -1.49 8.40
C LYS A 16 13.57 -0.35 9.10
N PHE A 17 13.74 -0.24 10.40
CA PHE A 17 13.35 0.93 11.18
C PHE A 17 14.61 1.75 11.47
N SER A 18 14.59 3.05 11.17
CA SER A 18 15.69 3.95 11.50
C SER A 18 15.25 5.04 12.47
N GLY A 19 16.09 5.27 13.48
CA GLY A 19 15.88 6.29 14.52
C GLY A 19 15.10 5.80 15.73
N ASP A 20 14.58 6.76 16.49
CA ASP A 20 13.76 6.55 17.69
C ASP A 20 12.28 6.39 17.34
N SER A 21 11.51 5.86 18.29
CA SER A 21 10.04 5.84 18.16
C SER A 21 9.52 7.26 17.99
N PHE A 22 8.59 7.44 17.05
CA PHE A 22 8.02 8.75 16.76
C PHE A 22 6.49 8.71 16.77
N LYS A 23 5.89 9.88 17.01
CA LYS A 23 4.45 10.08 16.97
C LYS A 23 4.07 10.95 15.79
N THR A 24 2.92 10.67 15.22
CA THR A 24 2.27 11.51 14.21
C THR A 24 0.75 11.52 14.44
N THR A 25 0.04 12.40 13.77
CA THR A 25 -1.41 12.55 13.91
C THR A 25 -2.08 12.49 12.55
N ILE A 26 -3.15 11.72 12.46
CA ILE A 26 -4.05 11.67 11.30
C ILE A 26 -5.38 12.29 11.67
N HIS A 27 -5.90 13.16 10.80
CA HIS A 27 -7.27 13.65 10.95
C HIS A 27 -8.23 12.81 10.11
N PHE A 28 -9.25 12.22 10.75
CA PHE A 28 -10.24 11.41 10.05
C PHE A 28 -11.62 11.55 10.71
N ASN A 29 -12.64 11.86 9.91
CA ASN A 29 -14.03 12.06 10.35
C ASN A 29 -14.16 12.98 11.59
N GLY A 30 -13.46 14.12 11.58
CA GLY A 30 -13.56 15.10 12.66
C GLY A 30 -12.77 14.74 13.93
N ARG A 31 -11.94 13.70 13.89
CA ARG A 31 -11.12 13.26 15.02
C ARG A 31 -9.64 13.24 14.68
N ASN A 32 -8.82 13.55 15.68
CA ASN A 32 -7.38 13.39 15.61
C ASN A 32 -7.01 12.02 16.16
N ILE A 33 -6.42 11.19 15.30
CA ILE A 33 -5.95 9.84 15.61
C ILE A 33 -4.44 9.92 15.77
N GLU A 34 -3.97 9.72 16.98
CA GLU A 34 -2.55 9.71 17.30
C GLU A 34 -1.95 8.35 16.95
N ILE A 35 -0.85 8.36 16.23
CA ILE A 35 -0.14 7.17 15.77
C ILE A 35 1.27 7.18 16.35
N LEU A 36 1.64 6.09 17.02
CA LEU A 36 2.99 5.76 17.45
C LEU A 36 3.60 4.75 16.49
N VAL A 37 4.80 5.04 15.99
CA VAL A 37 5.60 4.10 15.21
C VAL A 37 6.84 3.72 16.03
N THR A 38 7.08 2.43 16.21
CA THR A 38 8.18 1.90 17.03
C THR A 38 8.65 0.54 16.52
N ASN A 39 9.83 0.10 16.92
CA ASN A 39 10.27 -1.29 16.81
C ASN A 39 10.33 -1.95 18.21
N TYR A 40 10.75 -3.21 18.26
CA TYR A 40 10.87 -3.99 19.49
C TYR A 40 11.87 -3.40 20.50
N GLU A 41 13.02 -2.95 20.02
CA GLU A 41 14.06 -2.42 20.91
C GLU A 41 13.64 -1.11 21.55
N ASN A 42 13.03 -0.22 20.79
CA ASN A 42 12.54 1.05 21.32
C ASN A 42 11.26 0.87 22.16
N SER A 43 10.45 -0.16 21.88
CA SER A 43 9.23 -0.42 22.67
C SER A 43 9.52 -0.75 24.13
N LYS A 44 10.71 -1.26 24.45
CA LYS A 44 11.16 -1.56 25.83
C LYS A 44 11.17 -0.32 26.73
N LYS A 45 11.29 0.88 26.15
CA LYS A 45 11.35 2.17 26.87
C LYS A 45 10.02 2.92 26.87
N LEU A 46 8.98 2.40 26.22
CA LEU A 46 7.69 3.06 26.18
C LEU A 46 7.03 3.08 27.57
N PRO A 47 6.25 4.13 27.89
CA PRO A 47 5.48 4.14 29.11
C PRO A 47 4.39 3.05 29.09
N GLU A 48 4.03 2.59 30.27
CA GLU A 48 2.84 1.77 30.47
C GLU A 48 1.57 2.54 30.03
N PRO A 49 0.58 1.87 29.41
CA PRO A 49 0.42 0.41 29.28
C PRO A 49 1.00 -0.17 27.97
N LEU A 50 1.58 0.67 27.10
CA LEU A 50 1.99 0.29 25.75
C LEU A 50 3.14 -0.72 25.75
N ASN A 51 4.10 -0.55 26.66
CA ASN A 51 5.20 -1.51 26.83
C ASN A 51 4.68 -2.90 27.16
N LYS A 52 3.97 -3.05 28.28
CA LYS A 52 3.36 -4.31 28.68
C LYS A 52 2.50 -4.92 27.58
N TRP A 53 1.73 -4.10 26.85
CA TRP A 53 0.91 -4.59 25.77
C TRP A 53 1.73 -5.20 24.62
N ILE A 54 2.73 -4.51 24.09
CA ILE A 54 3.58 -5.04 23.02
C ILE A 54 4.29 -6.32 23.47
N HIS A 55 4.94 -6.28 24.64
CA HIS A 55 5.78 -7.38 25.10
C HIS A 55 4.98 -8.59 25.60
N GLN A 56 3.91 -8.38 26.37
CA GLN A 56 3.16 -9.48 26.97
C GLN A 56 1.99 -9.97 26.11
N ARG A 57 1.44 -9.14 25.20
CA ARG A 57 0.30 -9.54 24.36
C ARG A 57 0.68 -9.81 22.92
N ILE A 58 1.48 -8.97 22.28
CA ILE A 58 1.81 -9.19 20.87
C ILE A 58 2.92 -10.24 20.78
N ILE A 59 4.03 -10.03 21.48
CA ILE A 59 5.25 -10.84 21.30
C ILE A 59 5.10 -12.22 21.93
N ASN A 60 4.54 -12.36 23.12
CA ASN A 60 4.33 -13.68 23.73
C ASN A 60 3.44 -14.59 22.88
N ASN A 61 2.46 -14.01 22.18
CA ASN A 61 1.56 -14.78 21.32
C ASN A 61 2.09 -14.94 19.89
N ASN A 62 2.98 -14.05 19.44
CA ASN A 62 3.66 -14.15 18.15
C ASN A 62 5.13 -13.73 18.30
N PRO A 63 6.02 -14.65 18.72
CA PRO A 63 7.42 -14.32 18.98
C PRO A 63 8.17 -13.78 17.76
N THR A 64 7.71 -14.07 16.54
CA THR A 64 8.32 -13.55 15.32
C THR A 64 8.10 -12.05 15.14
N SER A 65 7.16 -11.45 15.87
CA SER A 65 6.88 -10.01 15.82
C SER A 65 7.98 -9.14 16.42
N ILE A 66 9.03 -9.72 17.03
CA ILE A 66 10.23 -8.97 17.44
C ILE A 66 10.94 -8.31 16.24
N TYR A 67 10.75 -8.85 15.04
CA TYR A 67 11.30 -8.30 13.79
C TYR A 67 10.37 -7.30 13.11
N SER A 68 9.18 -7.06 13.67
CA SER A 68 8.19 -6.15 13.12
C SER A 68 8.44 -4.70 13.56
N ILE A 69 7.98 -3.78 12.72
CA ILE A 69 7.69 -2.41 13.11
C ILE A 69 6.24 -2.36 13.56
N PHE A 70 6.01 -1.80 14.74
CA PHE A 70 4.69 -1.59 15.31
C PHE A 70 4.21 -0.18 14.97
N ILE A 71 3.07 -0.08 14.30
CA ILE A 71 2.32 1.17 14.14
C ILE A 71 1.07 1.03 14.98
N ILE A 72 0.87 1.92 15.95
CA ILE A 72 -0.15 1.77 16.98
C ILE A 72 -0.91 3.09 17.11
N THR A 73 -2.25 3.04 17.12
CA THR A 73 -3.04 4.22 17.53
C THR A 73 -3.01 4.36 19.05
N THR A 74 -2.55 5.50 19.58
CA THR A 74 -2.47 5.73 21.03
C THR A 74 -3.76 6.27 21.63
N ASN A 75 -4.68 6.78 20.79
CA ASN A 75 -6.03 7.12 21.16
C ASN A 75 -7.04 6.38 20.26
N GLY A 76 -8.30 6.35 20.70
CA GLY A 76 -9.34 5.59 20.03
C GLY A 76 -9.98 6.31 18.85
N TYR A 77 -10.30 5.60 17.76
CA TYR A 77 -10.79 6.19 16.52
C TYR A 77 -12.20 5.76 16.06
N GLU A 78 -12.97 4.95 16.82
CA GLU A 78 -14.25 4.45 16.29
C GLU A 78 -15.46 5.41 16.30
N THR A 79 -16.12 5.39 15.14
CA THR A 79 -17.55 5.56 14.80
C THR A 79 -17.86 4.49 13.73
N ASP A 80 -19.07 4.43 13.14
CA ASP A 80 -19.60 3.41 12.18
C ASP A 80 -18.75 3.06 10.91
N ASN A 81 -17.52 3.55 10.81
CA ASN A 81 -16.63 3.49 9.64
C ASN A 81 -15.22 2.91 9.90
N SER A 82 -15.01 2.12 10.96
CA SER A 82 -13.68 1.58 11.31
C SER A 82 -13.04 0.72 10.22
N SER A 83 -13.82 -0.08 9.49
CA SER A 83 -13.33 -0.87 8.36
C SER A 83 -12.67 0.00 7.28
N TYR A 84 -13.28 1.15 6.97
CA TYR A 84 -12.81 2.05 5.92
C TYR A 84 -11.50 2.75 6.30
N PHE A 85 -11.37 3.19 7.56
CA PHE A 85 -10.10 3.73 8.07
C PHE A 85 -8.97 2.72 7.88
N THR A 86 -9.19 1.47 8.30
CA THR A 86 -8.20 0.40 8.21
C THR A 86 -7.81 0.09 6.77
N GLU A 87 -8.77 0.04 5.84
CA GLU A 87 -8.51 -0.19 4.41
C GLU A 87 -7.64 0.91 3.79
N ILE A 88 -7.99 2.19 4.01
CA ILE A 88 -7.22 3.33 3.50
C ILE A 88 -5.81 3.33 4.08
N PHE A 89 -5.70 3.16 5.40
CA PHE A 89 -4.43 3.24 6.10
C PHE A 89 -3.50 2.11 5.65
N ARG A 90 -4.02 0.89 5.49
CA ARG A 90 -3.26 -0.25 4.98
C ARG A 90 -2.79 -0.03 3.55
N LEU A 91 -3.62 0.53 2.66
CA LEU A 91 -3.19 0.89 1.31
C LEU A 91 -2.09 1.96 1.34
N SER A 92 -2.26 2.99 2.16
CA SER A 92 -1.28 4.08 2.31
C SER A 92 0.10 3.55 2.74
N LEU A 93 0.12 2.59 3.67
CA LEU A 93 1.35 1.91 4.08
C LEU A 93 2.00 1.14 2.92
N LYS A 94 1.20 0.39 2.14
CA LYS A 94 1.68 -0.38 0.98
C LYS A 94 2.22 0.50 -0.16
N LEU A 95 1.70 1.71 -0.33
CA LEU A 95 2.19 2.66 -1.34
C LEU A 95 3.58 3.19 -1.03
N VAL A 96 3.86 3.41 0.25
CA VAL A 96 5.11 4.04 0.68
C VAL A 96 6.20 3.00 0.88
N PHE A 97 5.85 1.93 1.59
CA PHE A 97 6.77 0.89 2.00
C PHE A 97 6.47 -0.33 1.12
N PHE A 98 7.46 -0.77 0.34
CA PHE A 98 7.30 -1.75 -0.74
C PHE A 98 7.08 -3.18 -0.20
N LYS A 99 6.71 -4.14 -1.06
CA LYS A 99 6.64 -5.56 -0.68
C LYS A 99 7.98 -6.15 -0.21
N PRO A 100 7.94 -7.20 0.63
CA PRO A 100 6.76 -7.82 1.24
C PRO A 100 6.57 -7.35 2.68
N ILE A 101 5.77 -6.30 2.82
CA ILE A 101 5.16 -5.96 4.08
C ILE A 101 4.01 -6.92 4.32
N GLU A 102 4.14 -7.68 5.39
CA GLU A 102 2.98 -8.27 6.00
C GLU A 102 2.34 -7.25 6.92
N ILE A 103 1.07 -6.90 6.65
CA ILE A 103 0.27 -6.04 7.54
C ILE A 103 -0.79 -6.90 8.20
N SER A 104 -0.62 -7.20 9.48
CA SER A 104 -1.71 -7.79 10.24
C SER A 104 -2.71 -6.71 10.65
N ASN A 105 -4.00 -7.03 10.50
CA ASN A 105 -5.07 -6.26 11.14
C ASN A 105 -5.10 -6.62 12.63
N THR A 106 -5.28 -5.65 13.50
CA THR A 106 -5.60 -5.91 14.91
C THR A 106 -6.80 -5.08 15.35
N TYR A 107 -7.52 -5.62 16.33
CA TYR A 107 -8.59 -4.93 17.01
C TYR A 107 -8.38 -5.07 18.53
N GLU A 108 -8.43 -3.92 19.22
CA GLU A 108 -8.82 -3.66 20.63
C GLU A 108 -7.84 -3.45 21.82
N LEU A 109 -8.28 -2.44 22.60
CA LEU A 109 -8.04 -1.98 23.99
C LEU A 109 -6.65 -2.13 24.63
N ILE A 110 -6.05 -0.98 24.94
CA ILE A 110 -4.87 -0.87 25.83
C ILE A 110 -5.25 -1.18 27.31
N ASN A 111 -6.55 -1.24 27.68
CA ASN A 111 -7.04 -1.35 29.07
C ASN A 111 -8.01 -2.53 29.39
N ASN A 112 -7.63 -3.80 29.14
CA ASN A 112 -8.19 -5.03 29.76
C ASN A 112 -9.43 -5.76 29.19
N ILE A 113 -9.55 -6.03 27.89
CA ILE A 113 -10.31 -7.22 27.38
C ILE A 113 -9.52 -7.88 26.25
N ILE A 114 -9.57 -9.23 26.18
CA ILE A 114 -8.81 -10.07 25.23
C ILE A 114 -9.48 -10.04 23.85
N ALA A 115 -8.80 -9.47 22.87
CA ALA A 115 -9.14 -9.57 21.46
C ALA A 115 -8.06 -10.40 20.72
N PRO A 116 -8.39 -10.99 19.55
CA PRO A 116 -7.50 -11.92 18.88
C PRO A 116 -6.21 -11.23 18.41
N ILE A 117 -5.11 -11.94 18.60
CA ILE A 117 -3.76 -11.58 18.16
C ILE A 117 -3.73 -11.45 16.64
N PRO A 118 -2.85 -10.60 16.09
CA PRO A 118 -2.62 -10.50 14.65
C PRO A 118 -2.50 -11.89 13.99
N ASN A 119 -3.46 -12.25 13.12
CA ASN A 119 -3.35 -13.44 12.27
C ASN A 119 -2.29 -13.17 11.21
N LYS A 120 -1.10 -13.75 11.44
CA LYS A 120 -0.02 -13.75 10.48
C LYS A 120 -0.45 -14.61 9.28
N ASN A 121 -0.65 -14.00 8.11
CA ASN A 121 -0.67 -14.77 6.88
C ASN A 121 0.79 -15.12 6.60
N ILE A 122 1.24 -16.23 7.20
CA ILE A 122 2.60 -16.75 7.05
C ILE A 122 2.86 -16.92 5.56
N LEU A 123 3.58 -15.97 5.00
CA LEU A 123 4.05 -16.05 3.64
C LEU A 123 5.41 -16.74 3.70
N THR A 124 5.40 -18.00 3.30
CA THR A 124 6.45 -19.02 3.50
C THR A 124 7.69 -18.88 2.62
N GLU A 125 7.98 -17.72 2.03
CA GLU A 125 9.06 -17.63 1.03
C GLU A 125 10.02 -16.49 1.30
N ASN A 126 11.32 -16.80 1.30
CA ASN A 126 12.49 -15.91 1.37
C ASN A 126 12.19 -14.46 0.93
N ARG A 127 12.03 -13.57 1.91
CA ARG A 127 11.52 -12.22 1.66
C ARG A 127 12.66 -11.22 1.50
N MET A 128 12.73 -10.60 0.31
CA MET A 128 13.49 -9.37 0.11
C MET A 128 13.10 -8.34 1.17
N ILE A 129 14.06 -7.71 1.83
CA ILE A 129 13.80 -6.59 2.75
C ILE A 129 13.39 -5.37 1.90
N SER A 130 12.33 -4.66 2.32
CA SER A 130 11.93 -3.37 1.74
C SER A 130 13.14 -2.43 1.69
N LYS A 131 13.34 -1.81 0.53
CA LYS A 131 14.47 -0.89 0.29
C LYS A 131 14.34 0.43 1.05
N LYS A 132 13.11 0.80 1.38
CA LYS A 132 12.83 2.01 2.18
C LYS A 132 12.75 1.62 3.64
N GLU A 133 13.44 2.40 4.46
CA GLU A 133 13.33 2.32 5.91
C GLU A 133 12.13 3.14 6.39
N ILE A 134 11.54 2.74 7.51
CA ILE A 134 10.54 3.55 8.20
C ILE A 134 11.26 4.46 9.20
N ASN A 135 11.01 5.75 9.05
CA ASN A 135 11.34 6.83 9.98
C ASN A 135 10.28 7.94 9.85
N SER A 136 10.38 9.00 10.65
CA SER A 136 9.39 10.09 10.65
C SER A 136 9.19 10.71 9.26
N ILE A 137 10.28 10.93 8.52
CA ILE A 137 10.26 11.58 7.20
C ILE A 137 9.61 10.67 6.15
N THR A 138 9.99 9.39 6.10
CA THR A 138 9.39 8.47 5.12
C THR A 138 7.93 8.20 5.42
N PHE A 139 7.54 8.25 6.71
CA PHE A 139 6.17 8.06 7.15
C PHE A 139 5.24 9.23 6.80
N GLU A 140 5.73 10.46 6.64
CA GLU A 140 4.91 11.61 6.19
C GLU A 140 4.18 11.30 4.88
N LYS A 141 4.83 10.58 3.95
CA LYS A 141 4.19 10.16 2.69
C LYS A 141 2.98 9.25 2.93
N VAL A 142 2.97 8.45 3.99
CA VAL A 142 1.82 7.61 4.35
C VAL A 142 0.65 8.50 4.74
N ILE A 143 0.94 9.56 5.50
CA ILE A 143 -0.05 10.54 5.93
C ILE A 143 -0.60 11.31 4.73
N ASP A 144 0.25 11.70 3.79
CA ASP A 144 -0.17 12.37 2.55
C ASP A 144 -1.13 11.50 1.73
N TYR A 145 -0.76 10.23 1.46
CA TYR A 145 -1.65 9.30 0.76
C TYR A 145 -2.94 9.05 1.54
N PHE A 146 -2.87 8.90 2.87
CA PHE A 146 -4.06 8.72 3.69
C PHE A 146 -4.99 9.93 3.58
N ASN A 147 -4.46 11.16 3.67
CA ASN A 147 -5.23 12.40 3.57
C ASN A 147 -5.86 12.58 2.19
N VAL A 148 -5.18 12.13 1.14
CA VAL A 148 -5.74 12.11 -0.21
C VAL A 148 -6.87 11.09 -0.29
N LEU A 149 -6.59 9.82 0.03
CA LEU A 149 -7.53 8.70 -0.10
C LEU A 149 -8.76 8.84 0.82
N SER A 150 -8.59 9.37 2.03
CA SER A 150 -9.70 9.56 2.98
C SER A 150 -10.78 10.53 2.49
N LYS A 151 -10.43 11.48 1.61
CA LYS A 151 -11.40 12.40 0.99
C LYS A 151 -12.36 11.69 0.02
N PHE A 152 -11.98 10.52 -0.50
CA PHE A 152 -12.80 9.72 -1.41
C PHE A 152 -13.81 8.91 -0.60
N LYS A 153 -14.86 9.55 -0.07
CA LYS A 153 -15.91 8.89 0.75
C LYS A 153 -16.26 7.48 0.24
N LYS A 154 -16.55 6.57 1.19
CA LYS A 154 -17.02 5.16 1.18
C LYS A 154 -17.76 4.51 -0.05
N LYS A 155 -17.89 5.15 -1.22
CA LYS A 155 -18.66 4.66 -2.38
C LYS A 155 -17.89 4.66 -3.70
N HIS A 156 -16.56 4.79 -3.70
CA HIS A 156 -15.79 4.62 -4.92
C HIS A 156 -15.54 3.15 -5.21
N ILE A 157 -16.41 2.56 -6.04
CA ILE A 157 -16.27 1.17 -6.54
C ILE A 157 -14.86 0.96 -7.11
N ALA A 158 -14.34 1.96 -7.84
CA ALA A 158 -13.01 1.94 -8.43
C ALA A 158 -11.89 1.80 -7.39
N LEU A 159 -11.95 2.58 -6.29
CA LEU A 159 -10.97 2.49 -5.22
C LEU A 159 -11.06 1.16 -4.46
N HIS A 160 -12.27 0.61 -4.31
CA HIS A 160 -12.47 -0.70 -3.71
C HIS A 160 -11.88 -1.84 -4.55
N GLU A 161 -11.96 -1.75 -5.88
CA GLU A 161 -11.26 -2.67 -6.76
C GLU A 161 -9.73 -2.55 -6.59
N ILE A 162 -9.19 -1.34 -6.44
CA ILE A 162 -7.75 -1.17 -6.14
C ILE A 162 -7.39 -1.77 -4.79
N TYR A 163 -8.22 -1.63 -3.76
CA TYR A 163 -7.99 -2.31 -2.48
C TYR A 163 -7.87 -3.82 -2.68
N LYS A 164 -8.84 -4.45 -3.35
CA LYS A 164 -8.83 -5.89 -3.64
C LYS A 164 -7.58 -6.31 -4.40
N ILE A 165 -7.21 -5.56 -5.43
CA ILE A 165 -6.01 -5.84 -6.23
C ILE A 165 -4.78 -5.86 -5.32
N THR A 166 -4.61 -4.84 -4.47
CA THR A 166 -3.46 -4.79 -3.56
C THR A 166 -3.48 -5.86 -2.45
N GLU A 167 -4.58 -6.61 -2.25
CA GLU A 167 -4.64 -7.73 -1.29
C GLU A 167 -4.10 -9.05 -1.85
N ILE A 168 -3.94 -9.17 -3.17
CA ILE A 168 -3.56 -10.43 -3.83
C ILE A 168 -2.22 -10.97 -3.29
N ASN A 169 -1.34 -10.08 -2.81
CA ASN A 169 -0.05 -10.42 -2.21
C ASN A 169 0.90 -11.20 -3.14
N ASP A 170 0.66 -11.20 -4.46
CA ASP A 170 1.56 -11.64 -5.53
C ASP A 170 1.86 -10.47 -6.48
N THR A 171 3.13 -10.15 -6.73
CA THR A 171 3.50 -8.95 -7.52
C THR A 171 3.14 -9.07 -9.01
N ILE A 172 3.22 -10.27 -9.58
CA ILE A 172 2.90 -10.56 -10.98
C ILE A 172 1.40 -10.44 -11.19
N LEU A 173 0.60 -11.07 -10.32
CA LEU A 173 -0.85 -10.99 -10.37
C LEU A 173 -1.36 -9.57 -10.09
N GLU A 174 -0.78 -8.87 -9.12
CA GLU A 174 -1.10 -7.46 -8.86
C GLU A 174 -0.87 -6.61 -10.11
N LEU A 175 0.30 -6.73 -10.75
CA LEU A 175 0.60 -6.02 -12.00
C LEU A 175 -0.43 -6.32 -13.10
N LEU A 176 -0.76 -7.61 -13.31
CA LEU A 176 -1.73 -8.00 -14.32
C LEU A 176 -3.11 -7.38 -14.06
N CYS A 177 -3.56 -7.41 -12.80
CA CYS A 177 -4.82 -6.81 -12.40
C CYS A 177 -4.81 -5.29 -12.57
N LEU A 178 -3.70 -4.60 -12.25
CA LEU A 178 -3.55 -3.16 -12.45
C LEU A 178 -3.62 -2.79 -13.94
N TYR A 179 -2.91 -3.53 -14.81
CA TYR A 179 -3.01 -3.32 -16.25
C TYR A 179 -4.44 -3.56 -16.77
N SER A 180 -5.10 -4.63 -16.30
CA SER A 180 -6.48 -4.94 -16.69
C SER A 180 -7.46 -3.87 -16.22
N PHE A 181 -7.27 -3.35 -15.00
CA PHE A 181 -8.04 -2.26 -14.45
C PHE A 181 -7.88 -0.99 -15.28
N ILE A 182 -6.64 -0.61 -15.63
CA ILE A 182 -6.37 0.56 -16.49
C ILE A 182 -7.07 0.37 -17.85
N GLU A 183 -6.90 -0.79 -18.47
CA GLU A 183 -7.46 -1.11 -19.78
C GLU A 183 -8.99 -0.97 -19.79
N GLY A 184 -9.67 -1.47 -18.75
CA GLY A 184 -11.13 -1.40 -18.64
C GLY A 184 -11.69 -0.06 -18.17
N PHE A 185 -11.07 0.59 -17.18
CA PHE A 185 -11.63 1.75 -16.49
C PHE A 185 -11.53 3.06 -17.29
N TRP A 186 -10.44 3.27 -18.03
CA TRP A 186 -10.23 4.45 -18.88
C TRP A 186 -10.56 4.19 -20.36
N HIS A 187 -11.30 3.11 -20.66
CA HIS A 187 -11.77 2.85 -22.01
C HIS A 187 -12.99 3.70 -22.35
N ASN A 188 -12.78 4.72 -23.19
CA ASN A 188 -13.81 5.72 -23.51
C ASN A 188 -14.58 5.44 -24.81
N LYS A 189 -14.47 4.24 -25.42
CA LYS A 189 -15.07 3.93 -26.73
C LYS A 189 -15.92 2.65 -26.69
N ARG A 190 -16.83 2.48 -27.65
CA ARG A 190 -17.46 1.19 -27.94
C ARG A 190 -16.49 0.37 -28.81
N GLY A 191 -16.12 -0.84 -28.40
CA GLY A 191 -15.22 -1.71 -29.15
C GLY A 191 -14.29 -2.53 -28.25
N THR A 192 -13.25 -3.12 -28.83
CA THR A 192 -12.20 -3.81 -28.07
C THR A 192 -11.36 -2.81 -27.29
N SER A 193 -11.14 -3.10 -26.00
CA SER A 193 -10.27 -2.32 -25.15
C SER A 193 -8.82 -2.38 -25.65
N ASN A 194 -8.06 -1.31 -25.40
CA ASN A 194 -6.66 -1.22 -25.80
C ASN A 194 -5.88 -0.51 -24.70
N ILE A 195 -5.01 -1.26 -24.02
CA ILE A 195 -4.19 -0.76 -22.92
C ILE A 195 -3.41 0.53 -23.25
N ILE A 196 -2.91 0.70 -24.46
CA ILE A 196 -2.15 1.91 -24.84
C ILE A 196 -3.08 3.12 -24.81
N ASN A 197 -4.26 3.02 -25.42
CA ASN A 197 -5.23 4.11 -25.45
C ASN A 197 -5.78 4.41 -24.06
N SER A 198 -6.09 3.40 -23.26
CA SER A 198 -6.61 3.59 -21.89
C SER A 198 -5.54 4.18 -20.97
N PHE A 199 -4.28 3.74 -21.09
CA PHE A 199 -3.16 4.32 -20.35
C PHE A 199 -2.91 5.77 -20.74
N GLU A 200 -2.98 6.10 -22.04
CA GLU A 200 -2.92 7.49 -22.47
C GLU A 200 -4.10 8.32 -21.97
N ALA A 201 -5.31 7.75 -21.93
CA ALA A 201 -6.48 8.42 -21.41
C ALA A 201 -6.33 8.71 -19.91
N MET A 202 -5.87 7.75 -19.11
CA MET A 202 -5.54 7.92 -17.69
C MET A 202 -4.55 9.07 -17.48
N LEU A 203 -3.44 9.08 -18.22
CA LEU A 203 -2.45 10.15 -18.12
C LEU A 203 -2.93 11.51 -18.64
N LYS A 204 -3.90 11.53 -19.58
CA LYS A 204 -4.46 12.76 -20.16
C LYS A 204 -5.56 13.36 -19.30
N GLN A 205 -6.37 12.55 -18.66
CA GLN A 205 -7.52 13.00 -17.88
C GLN A 205 -7.08 13.50 -16.50
N ASP A 206 -6.07 12.89 -15.87
CA ASP A 206 -6.12 12.88 -14.41
C ASP A 206 -4.77 13.02 -13.67
N PHE A 207 -3.71 13.56 -14.28
CA PHE A 207 -2.45 13.84 -13.54
C PHE A 207 -2.20 15.32 -13.20
N ALA A 208 -3.09 16.22 -13.63
CA ALA A 208 -3.20 17.62 -13.22
C ALA A 208 -4.45 18.24 -13.85
N PRO A 209 -5.06 19.29 -13.27
CA PRO A 209 -6.04 20.10 -13.99
C PRO A 209 -5.36 20.69 -15.24
N GLY A 210 -5.73 20.20 -16.43
CA GLY A 210 -5.26 20.74 -17.72
C GLY A 210 -4.10 20.00 -18.40
N ARG A 211 -3.85 20.39 -19.66
CA ARG A 211 -2.87 19.84 -20.62
C ARG A 211 -1.39 19.97 -20.19
N GLU A 212 -1.09 20.55 -19.03
CA GLU A 212 0.09 21.40 -18.81
C GLU A 212 1.43 20.72 -18.51
N ASN A 213 1.53 19.40 -18.34
CA ASN A 213 2.85 18.77 -18.16
C ASN A 213 3.12 17.56 -19.07
N LYS A 214 3.20 17.82 -20.38
CA LYS A 214 3.69 16.85 -21.38
C LYS A 214 5.02 16.21 -20.97
N ILE A 215 5.90 16.97 -20.32
CA ILE A 215 7.23 16.50 -19.89
C ILE A 215 7.09 15.39 -18.84
N VAL A 216 6.23 15.56 -17.83
CA VAL A 216 5.98 14.53 -16.81
C VAL A 216 5.37 13.27 -17.43
N ARG A 217 4.38 13.42 -18.33
CA ARG A 217 3.79 12.27 -19.04
C ARG A 217 4.82 11.48 -19.84
N GLU A 218 5.67 12.17 -20.59
CA GLU A 218 6.73 11.50 -21.36
C GLU A 218 7.79 10.86 -20.44
N LYS A 219 8.11 11.47 -19.29
CA LYS A 219 8.97 10.83 -18.28
C LYS A 219 8.37 9.53 -17.75
N ILE A 220 7.08 9.49 -17.41
CA ILE A 220 6.38 8.28 -16.95
C ILE A 220 6.39 7.22 -18.05
N LYS A 221 6.02 7.59 -19.29
CA LYS A 221 6.02 6.68 -20.44
C LYS A 221 7.40 6.09 -20.67
N ASN A 222 8.45 6.92 -20.68
CA ASN A 222 9.82 6.47 -20.88
C ASN A 222 10.28 5.56 -19.75
N LYS A 223 9.92 5.85 -18.50
CA LYS A 223 10.21 4.97 -17.36
C LYS A 223 9.61 3.58 -17.57
N ILE A 224 8.32 3.48 -17.90
CA ILE A 224 7.66 2.18 -18.16
C ILE A 224 8.28 1.46 -19.35
N LYS A 225 8.57 2.16 -20.45
CA LYS A 225 9.23 1.57 -21.63
C LYS A 225 10.60 0.99 -21.28
N THR A 226 11.42 1.72 -20.52
CA THR A 226 12.74 1.23 -20.06
C THR A 226 12.59 0.02 -19.14
N GLN A 227 11.59 0.02 -18.25
CA GLN A 227 11.30 -1.15 -17.41
C GLN A 227 10.90 -2.37 -18.25
N ASN A 228 10.04 -2.20 -19.26
CA ASN A 228 9.60 -3.29 -20.15
C ASN A 228 10.75 -3.85 -20.99
N GLY A 229 11.64 -2.96 -21.50
CA GLY A 229 12.81 -3.35 -22.26
C GLY A 229 13.85 -4.16 -21.47
N LEU A 230 13.74 -4.22 -20.14
CA LEU A 230 14.57 -5.12 -19.34
C LEU A 230 14.14 -6.59 -19.52
N PHE A 231 12.87 -6.85 -19.80
CA PHE A 231 12.34 -8.20 -19.95
C PHE A 231 12.37 -8.64 -21.41
N ARG A 232 11.86 -7.78 -22.29
CA ARG A 232 11.75 -8.05 -23.73
C ARG A 232 11.83 -6.75 -24.53
N GLU A 233 10.74 -6.37 -25.21
CA GLU A 233 10.66 -5.15 -25.99
C GLU A 233 10.21 -3.95 -25.14
N PRO A 234 10.66 -2.73 -25.46
CA PRO A 234 10.28 -1.51 -24.74
C PRO A 234 8.84 -1.06 -25.03
N LYS A 235 7.99 -1.89 -25.63
CA LYS A 235 6.60 -1.54 -25.95
C LYS A 235 5.75 -1.54 -24.68
N LEU A 236 4.79 -0.62 -24.58
CA LEU A 236 3.99 -0.44 -23.36
C LEU A 236 3.09 -1.65 -23.05
N ASN A 237 2.56 -2.31 -24.08
CA ASN A 237 1.74 -3.51 -23.93
C ASN A 237 2.56 -4.78 -23.64
N GLU A 238 3.90 -4.73 -23.70
CA GLU A 238 4.72 -5.94 -23.60
C GLU A 238 4.58 -6.61 -22.24
N MET A 239 4.69 -5.86 -21.15
CA MET A 239 4.49 -6.43 -19.81
C MET A 239 3.08 -7.02 -19.66
N ARG A 240 2.05 -6.32 -20.15
CA ARG A 240 0.68 -6.85 -20.16
C ARG A 240 0.58 -8.17 -20.92
N THR A 241 1.24 -8.29 -22.07
CA THR A 241 1.30 -9.52 -22.87
C THR A 241 2.02 -10.64 -22.11
N ILE A 242 3.20 -10.36 -21.53
CA ILE A 242 3.98 -11.32 -20.75
C ILE A 242 3.13 -11.90 -19.62
N LEU A 243 2.42 -11.02 -18.90
CA LEU A 243 1.59 -11.39 -17.76
C LEU A 243 0.32 -12.14 -18.20
N ALA A 244 -0.43 -11.61 -19.17
CA ALA A 244 -1.72 -12.15 -19.57
C ALA A 244 -1.63 -13.51 -20.28
N HIS A 245 -0.54 -13.76 -21.01
CA HIS A 245 -0.33 -15.04 -21.71
C HIS A 245 0.46 -16.06 -20.89
N GLY A 246 0.78 -15.76 -19.63
CA GLY A 246 1.54 -16.67 -18.77
C GLY A 246 2.99 -16.88 -19.20
N ILE A 247 3.52 -16.04 -20.10
CA ILE A 247 4.88 -16.14 -20.64
C ILE A 247 5.92 -16.09 -19.52
N TYR A 248 5.63 -15.31 -18.48
CA TYR A 248 6.51 -15.21 -17.30
C TYR A 248 6.83 -16.58 -16.68
N LYS A 249 5.96 -17.59 -16.80
CA LYS A 249 6.24 -18.95 -16.26
C LYS A 249 7.43 -19.63 -16.91
N GLN A 250 7.74 -19.28 -18.14
CA GLN A 250 8.90 -19.82 -18.85
C GLN A 250 10.18 -19.02 -18.53
N GLU A 251 10.03 -17.79 -18.05
CA GLU A 251 11.14 -16.84 -17.87
C GLU A 251 11.51 -16.61 -16.39
N GLU A 252 10.61 -16.86 -15.44
CA GLU A 252 10.74 -16.47 -14.03
C GLU A 252 12.01 -17.07 -13.38
N LEU A 253 12.41 -18.29 -13.77
CA LEU A 253 13.62 -18.95 -13.27
C LEU A 253 14.91 -18.27 -13.72
N SER A 254 14.87 -17.51 -14.82
CA SER A 254 16.01 -16.77 -15.38
C SER A 254 16.10 -15.33 -14.86
N TRP A 255 15.08 -14.85 -14.15
CA TRP A 255 14.99 -13.47 -13.71
C TRP A 255 15.93 -13.17 -12.55
N THR A 256 16.86 -12.26 -12.80
CA THR A 256 17.77 -11.73 -11.78
C THR A 256 17.06 -10.81 -10.78
N GLU A 257 17.73 -10.47 -9.68
CA GLU A 257 17.24 -9.49 -8.69
C GLU A 257 16.80 -8.16 -9.33
N LYS A 258 17.49 -7.74 -10.39
CA LYS A 258 17.17 -6.51 -11.14
C LYS A 258 15.80 -6.60 -11.81
N HIS A 259 15.40 -7.76 -12.32
CA HIS A 259 14.09 -7.98 -12.92
C HIS A 259 12.99 -7.88 -11.87
N TRP A 260 13.12 -8.63 -10.78
CA TRP A 260 12.15 -8.60 -9.66
C TRP A 260 12.00 -7.21 -9.04
N LYS A 261 13.13 -6.48 -8.90
CA LYS A 261 13.13 -5.07 -8.51
C LYS A 261 12.30 -4.23 -9.47
N THR A 262 12.51 -4.41 -10.77
CA THR A 262 11.84 -3.65 -11.82
C THR A 262 10.33 -3.90 -11.84
N LEU A 263 9.89 -5.16 -11.63
CA LEU A 263 8.46 -5.49 -11.49
C LEU A 263 7.84 -4.77 -10.30
N SER A 264 8.51 -4.82 -9.14
CA SER A 264 8.02 -4.17 -7.94
C SER A 264 7.90 -2.66 -8.13
N GLU A 265 8.92 -2.01 -8.71
CA GLU A 265 8.91 -0.58 -8.99
C GLU A 265 7.85 -0.18 -10.03
N GLN A 266 7.61 -1.03 -11.03
CA GLN A 266 6.54 -0.78 -12.01
C GLN A 266 5.16 -0.93 -11.36
N ARG A 267 4.95 -1.92 -10.50
CA ARG A 267 3.70 -2.10 -9.74
C ARG A 267 3.39 -0.84 -8.95
N ASP A 268 4.36 -0.37 -8.16
CA ASP A 268 4.16 0.79 -7.29
C ASP A 268 3.86 2.05 -8.08
N LEU A 269 4.59 2.26 -9.18
CA LEU A 269 4.30 3.34 -10.11
C LEU A 269 2.87 3.26 -10.64
N LEU A 270 2.39 2.09 -11.07
CA LEU A 270 1.03 1.96 -11.58
C LEU A 270 -0.04 2.22 -10.50
N ILE A 271 0.15 1.75 -9.27
CA ILE A 271 -0.80 2.02 -8.19
C ILE A 271 -0.84 3.52 -7.87
N GLU A 272 0.32 4.17 -7.73
CA GLU A 272 0.42 5.62 -7.52
C GLU A 272 -0.27 6.37 -8.65
N LEU A 273 0.01 6.00 -9.91
CA LEU A 273 -0.59 6.63 -11.08
C LEU A 273 -2.12 6.50 -11.09
N ILE A 274 -2.63 5.30 -10.80
CA ILE A 274 -4.06 5.03 -10.74
C ILE A 274 -4.72 5.84 -9.64
N ILE A 275 -4.15 5.86 -8.43
CA ILE A 275 -4.72 6.59 -7.29
C ILE A 275 -4.75 8.07 -7.59
N GLU A 276 -3.65 8.67 -8.02
CA GLU A 276 -3.61 10.09 -8.37
C GLU A 276 -4.59 10.41 -9.51
N SER A 277 -4.75 9.48 -10.46
CA SER A 277 -5.71 9.63 -11.54
C SER A 277 -7.16 9.59 -11.05
N LEU A 278 -7.51 8.61 -10.23
CA LEU A 278 -8.83 8.57 -9.57
C LEU A 278 -9.05 9.84 -8.73
N VAL A 279 -7.98 10.36 -8.11
CA VAL A 279 -8.06 11.53 -7.24
C VAL A 279 -8.40 12.81 -8.01
N ASN A 280 -7.76 13.01 -9.15
CA ASN A 280 -7.96 14.23 -9.93
C ASN A 280 -9.25 14.16 -10.76
N ARG A 281 -9.67 12.99 -11.23
CA ARG A 281 -10.93 12.79 -11.95
C ARG A 281 -12.15 13.28 -11.16
N GLU A 282 -12.11 13.18 -9.84
CA GLU A 282 -13.21 13.60 -8.95
C GLU A 282 -13.15 15.08 -8.57
N LYS A 283 -12.05 15.78 -8.89
CA LYS A 283 -11.97 17.24 -8.71
C LYS A 283 -12.60 18.00 -9.88
N THR A 284 -12.72 17.36 -11.04
CA THR A 284 -13.37 17.88 -12.26
C THR A 284 -14.84 17.53 -12.31
#